data_AF-A0A3N9XLY2-F1
#
_entry.id   AF-A0A3N9XLY2-F1
#
_cell.length_a   1.000
_cell.length_b   1.000
_cell.length_c   1.000
_cell.angle_alpha   90.00
_cell.angle_beta   90.00
_cell.angle_gamma   90.00
#
_symmetry.space_group_name_H-M   'P 1'
#
loop_
_entity.id
_entity.type
_entity.pdbx_description
1 polymer ?
#
loop_
_entity_poly.entity_id
_entity_poly.type
_entity_poly.pdbx_seq_one_letter_code
_entity_poly.pdbx_strand_id
1 'polypeptide(L)'
;MAARAVRGMSAPPEVVFNTATDPDRASAWLPEPLRGDGSPAAEISGEELRARWGDGDTDDWSAEIRVEPADSGGARIQLDLADGSGGPSLDQLADEALTNLVREVADNLQAG
;
A
#
# COMPACT_ATOMS: atom_id res chain seq x y z
N MET A 1 -16.66 -5.27 -3.11
CA MET A 1 -16.64 -3.87 -3.58
C MET A 1 -15.19 -3.40 -3.55
N ALA A 2 -14.86 -2.24 -4.14
CA ALA A 2 -13.50 -1.69 -4.08
C ALA A 2 -13.54 -0.26 -3.54
N ALA A 3 -12.60 0.03 -2.63
CA ALA A 3 -12.33 1.32 -2.06
C ALA A 3 -10.99 1.82 -2.58
N ARG A 4 -10.91 3.14 -2.79
CA ARG A 4 -9.70 3.77 -3.29
C ARG A 4 -9.33 4.93 -2.38
N ALA A 5 -8.09 4.96 -1.93
CA ALA A 5 -7.53 6.06 -1.16
C ALA A 5 -6.29 6.59 -1.86
N VAL A 6 -6.05 7.90 -1.73
CA VAL A 6 -4.91 8.56 -2.37
C VAL A 6 -4.27 9.52 -1.38
N ARG A 7 -2.93 9.50 -1.30
CA ARG A 7 -2.17 10.39 -0.43
C ARG A 7 -0.91 10.91 -1.06
N GLY A 8 -0.60 12.17 -0.77
CA GLY A 8 0.70 12.76 -1.07
C GLY A 8 1.69 12.47 0.06
N MET A 9 2.95 12.23 -0.30
CA MET A 9 4.05 12.00 0.62
C MET A 9 5.25 12.87 0.24
N SER A 10 5.89 13.49 1.24
CA SER A 10 7.09 14.29 1.07
C SER A 10 8.36 13.41 1.00
N ALA A 11 8.32 12.38 0.17
CA ALA A 11 9.39 11.40 -0.02
C ALA A 11 9.51 11.05 -1.51
N PRO A 12 10.70 10.65 -1.99
CA PRO A 12 10.86 10.18 -3.36
C PRO A 12 9.97 8.96 -3.65
N PRO A 13 9.41 8.83 -4.87
CA PRO A 13 8.49 7.75 -5.21
C PRO A 13 9.12 6.36 -5.04
N GLU A 14 10.42 6.20 -5.33
CA GLU A 14 11.15 4.95 -5.09
C GLU A 14 11.25 4.61 -3.60
N VAL A 15 11.46 5.60 -2.73
CA VAL A 15 11.52 5.37 -1.28
C VAL A 15 10.16 4.96 -0.75
N VAL A 16 9.10 5.66 -1.16
CA VAL A 16 7.72 5.30 -0.80
C VAL A 16 7.40 3.88 -1.26
N PHE A 17 7.71 3.55 -2.50
CA PHE A 17 7.45 2.23 -3.06
C PHE A 17 8.22 1.14 -2.33
N ASN A 18 9.54 1.31 -2.15
CA ASN A 18 10.38 0.34 -1.45
C ASN A 18 9.90 0.12 -0.02
N THR A 19 9.56 1.19 0.71
CA THR A 19 9.00 1.09 2.06
C THR A 19 7.65 0.37 2.08
N ALA A 20 6.80 0.61 1.08
CA ALA A 20 5.49 -0.03 1.00
C ALA A 20 5.59 -1.53 0.68
N THR A 21 6.57 -1.94 -0.13
CA THR A 21 6.78 -3.34 -0.53
C THR A 21 7.74 -4.13 0.37
N ASP A 22 8.43 -3.46 1.29
CA ASP A 22 9.31 -4.10 2.27
C ASP A 22 8.47 -5.01 3.18
N PRO A 23 8.73 -6.33 3.24
CA PRO A 23 7.91 -7.27 4.00
C PRO A 23 7.87 -6.98 5.50
N ASP A 24 8.97 -6.46 6.07
CA ASP A 24 9.05 -6.11 7.50
C ASP A 24 8.15 -4.91 7.82
N ARG A 25 8.01 -3.97 6.87
CA ARG A 25 7.21 -2.74 7.03
C ARG A 25 5.79 -2.88 6.48
N ALA A 26 5.57 -3.74 5.48
CA ALA A 26 4.27 -3.99 4.87
C ALA A 26 3.26 -4.46 5.90
N SER A 27 3.69 -5.30 6.83
CA SER A 27 2.88 -5.79 7.95
C SER A 27 2.36 -4.67 8.87
N ALA A 28 3.00 -3.50 8.91
CA ALA A 28 2.60 -2.38 9.77
C ALA A 28 1.48 -1.51 9.16
N TRP A 29 1.37 -1.46 7.83
CA TRP A 29 0.39 -0.61 7.14
C TRP A 29 -0.69 -1.39 6.38
N LEU A 30 -0.38 -2.58 5.86
CA LEU A 30 -1.31 -3.40 5.09
C LEU A 30 -2.42 -3.93 6.00
N PRO A 31 -3.69 -4.07 5.54
CA PRO A 31 -4.76 -4.65 6.35
C PRO A 31 -4.52 -6.12 6.73
N GLU A 32 -4.95 -6.52 7.94
CA GLU A 32 -4.77 -7.89 8.47
C GLU A 32 -5.10 -9.04 7.51
N PRO A 33 -6.21 -9.00 6.73
CA PRO A 33 -6.55 -10.07 5.80
C PRO A 33 -5.51 -10.30 4.69
N LEU A 34 -4.73 -9.26 4.37
CA LEU A 34 -3.73 -9.27 3.29
C LEU A 34 -2.30 -9.50 3.78
N ARG A 35 -2.06 -9.50 5.09
CA ARG A 35 -0.72 -9.71 5.69
C ARG A 35 -0.21 -11.16 5.60
N GLY A 36 -0.96 -12.07 4.96
CA GLY A 36 -0.80 -13.53 5.03
C GLY A 36 0.62 -14.03 5.30
N ASP A 37 0.83 -14.69 6.44
CA ASP A 37 2.11 -15.27 6.94
C ASP A 37 3.39 -14.39 6.79
N GLY A 38 3.28 -13.09 6.50
CA GLY A 38 4.43 -12.23 6.17
C GLY A 38 4.94 -12.38 4.73
N SER A 39 4.09 -12.86 3.81
CA SER A 39 4.44 -13.07 2.40
C SER A 39 4.56 -11.73 1.66
N PRO A 40 5.54 -11.57 0.75
CA PRO A 40 5.68 -10.36 -0.05
C PRO A 40 4.49 -10.17 -1.00
N ALA A 41 4.39 -8.98 -1.62
CA ALA A 41 3.40 -8.73 -2.67
C ALA A 41 3.49 -9.82 -3.77
N ALA A 42 2.33 -10.29 -4.21
CA ALA A 42 2.20 -11.33 -5.22
C ALA A 42 2.71 -10.85 -6.59
N GLU A 43 2.52 -9.57 -6.91
CA GLU A 43 3.02 -8.93 -8.12
C GLU A 43 3.73 -7.62 -7.74
N ILE A 44 4.97 -7.42 -8.19
CA ILE A 44 5.75 -6.19 -7.99
C ILE A 44 6.33 -5.76 -9.33
N SER A 45 6.00 -4.55 -9.77
CA SER A 45 6.55 -3.89 -10.96
C SER A 45 7.31 -2.65 -10.50
N GLY A 46 8.63 -2.73 -10.43
CA GLY A 46 9.49 -1.60 -10.04
C GLY A 46 9.56 -0.51 -11.11
N GLU A 47 9.35 -0.84 -12.38
CA GLU A 47 9.29 0.13 -13.48
C GLU A 47 8.02 1.00 -13.43
N GLU A 48 6.88 0.42 -13.06
CA GLU A 48 5.61 1.12 -12.92
C GLU A 48 5.35 1.59 -11.48
N LEU A 49 6.25 1.27 -10.55
CA LEU A 49 6.08 1.47 -9.10
C LEU A 49 4.70 0.99 -8.61
N ARG A 50 4.34 -0.22 -9.05
CA ARG A 50 3.07 -0.87 -8.77
C ARG A 50 3.33 -2.17 -8.02
N ALA A 51 2.55 -2.43 -6.97
CA ALA A 51 2.59 -3.70 -6.26
C ALA A 51 1.18 -4.15 -5.91
N ARG A 52 0.96 -5.47 -5.89
CA ARG A 52 -0.35 -6.07 -5.64
C ARG A 52 -0.24 -7.24 -4.68
N TRP A 53 -1.19 -7.30 -3.76
CA TRP A 53 -1.41 -8.36 -2.78
C TRP A 53 -2.77 -9.04 -3.02
N GLY A 54 -2.82 -10.34 -2.78
CA GLY A 54 -4.00 -11.19 -2.96
C GLY A 54 -3.66 -12.45 -3.73
N ASP A 55 -4.22 -13.58 -3.29
CA ASP A 55 -4.02 -14.89 -3.91
C ASP A 55 -5.02 -15.06 -5.07
N GLY A 56 -4.51 -15.32 -6.27
CA GLY A 56 -5.28 -15.28 -7.52
C GLY A 56 -6.42 -16.30 -7.64
N ASP A 57 -6.59 -17.19 -6.67
CA ASP A 57 -7.50 -18.34 -6.78
C ASP A 57 -8.69 -18.33 -5.78
N THR A 58 -8.64 -17.66 -4.62
CA THR A 58 -9.75 -17.79 -3.64
C THR A 58 -10.02 -16.63 -2.68
N ASP A 59 -9.18 -15.60 -2.59
CA ASP A 59 -9.33 -14.62 -1.51
C ASP A 59 -10.22 -13.43 -1.88
N ASP A 60 -11.28 -13.25 -1.10
CA ASP A 60 -12.14 -12.07 -1.08
C ASP A 60 -11.31 -10.77 -1.10
N TRP A 61 -10.09 -10.76 -0.57
CA TRP A 61 -9.30 -9.55 -0.37
C TRP A 61 -8.19 -9.39 -1.40
N SER A 62 -8.08 -8.19 -1.95
CA SER A 62 -6.90 -7.76 -2.73
C SER A 62 -6.57 -6.31 -2.43
N ALA A 63 -5.28 -5.98 -2.49
CA ALA A 63 -4.80 -4.60 -2.47
C ALA A 63 -3.84 -4.36 -3.62
N GLU A 64 -3.90 -3.17 -4.20
CA GLU A 64 -2.94 -2.68 -5.17
C GLU A 64 -2.47 -1.30 -4.73
N ILE A 65 -1.15 -1.08 -4.78
CA ILE A 65 -0.59 0.26 -4.71
C ILE A 65 -0.04 0.69 -6.05
N ARG A 66 -0.10 1.99 -6.30
CA ARG A 66 0.61 2.67 -7.37
C ARG A 66 1.25 3.92 -6.83
N VAL A 67 2.53 4.10 -7.11
CA VAL A 67 3.29 5.29 -6.67
C VAL A 67 3.71 6.08 -7.89
N GLU A 68 3.32 7.35 -7.93
CA GLU A 68 3.64 8.27 -9.01
C GLU A 68 4.45 9.45 -8.46
N PRO A 69 5.37 10.04 -9.24
CA PRO A 69 6.01 11.29 -8.86
C PRO A 69 4.97 12.42 -8.76
N ALA A 70 5.08 13.24 -7.71
CA ALA A 70 4.23 14.43 -7.53
C ALA A 70 5.00 15.70 -7.91
N ASP A 71 4.30 16.67 -8.53
CA ASP A 71 4.89 17.92 -9.05
C ASP A 71 5.65 18.75 -8.01
N SER A 72 5.37 18.59 -6.72
CA SER A 72 6.00 19.34 -5.63
C SER A 72 7.27 18.70 -5.05
N GLY A 73 7.86 17.70 -5.73
CA GLY A 73 9.08 17.04 -5.28
C GLY A 73 8.85 15.93 -4.25
N GLY A 74 7.72 15.23 -4.36
CA GLY A 74 7.36 14.09 -3.51
C GLY A 74 6.74 12.97 -4.33
N ALA A 75 5.94 12.13 -3.69
CA ALA A 75 5.23 11.04 -4.33
C ALA A 75 3.74 11.10 -4.04
N ARG A 76 2.94 10.61 -4.98
CA ARG A 76 1.53 10.34 -4.81
C ARG A 76 1.35 8.84 -4.80
N ILE A 77 0.82 8.31 -3.69
CA ILE A 77 0.44 6.91 -3.62
C ILE A 77 -1.08 6.79 -3.76
N GLN A 78 -1.50 5.83 -4.56
CA GLN A 78 -2.86 5.34 -4.63
C GLN A 78 -2.90 3.93 -4.06
N LEU A 79 -3.88 3.66 -3.21
CA LEU A 79 -4.21 2.32 -2.71
C LEU A 79 -5.61 1.97 -3.17
N ASP A 80 -5.74 0.90 -3.94
CA ASP A 80 -7.00 0.26 -4.27
C ASP A 80 -7.13 -1.00 -3.42
N LEU A 81 -8.15 -1.03 -2.57
CA LEU A 81 -8.47 -2.15 -1.69
C LEU A 81 -9.80 -2.73 -2.14
N ALA A 82 -9.86 -4.04 -2.34
CA ALA A 82 -11.08 -4.73 -2.67
C ALA A 82 -11.34 -5.86 -1.67
N ASP A 83 -12.60 -5.99 -1.28
CA ASP A 83 -13.12 -7.14 -0.55
C ASP A 83 -14.24 -7.81 -1.34
N GLY A 84 -14.36 -9.13 -1.27
CA GLY A 84 -15.40 -9.90 -1.95
C GLY A 84 -16.75 -9.81 -1.23
N SER A 85 -16.74 -9.33 0.02
CA SER A 85 -17.89 -9.34 0.93
C SER A 85 -18.64 -7.99 1.04
N GLY A 86 -18.07 -6.87 0.57
CA GLY A 86 -18.70 -5.55 0.55
C GLY A 86 -18.94 -4.94 1.94
N GLY A 87 -18.01 -5.09 2.88
CA GLY A 87 -18.14 -4.53 4.23
C GLY A 87 -18.23 -2.98 4.24
N PRO A 88 -19.04 -2.37 5.13
CA PRO A 88 -19.32 -0.92 5.13
C PRO A 88 -18.16 0.00 5.55
N SER A 89 -16.92 -0.50 5.64
CA SER A 89 -15.76 0.23 6.18
C SER A 89 -14.52 0.19 5.29
N LEU A 90 -14.64 -0.24 4.02
CA LEU A 90 -13.48 -0.44 3.15
C LEU A 90 -12.74 0.87 2.82
N ASP A 91 -13.46 1.97 2.62
CA ASP A 91 -12.86 3.30 2.43
C ASP A 91 -12.11 3.79 3.68
N GLN A 92 -12.67 3.56 4.86
CA GLN A 92 -12.01 3.90 6.13
C GLN A 92 -10.74 3.07 6.32
N LEU A 93 -10.79 1.78 5.97
CA LEU A 93 -9.65 0.89 6.05
C LEU A 93 -8.54 1.28 5.06
N ALA A 94 -8.90 1.69 3.84
CA ALA A 94 -7.94 2.19 2.86
C ALA A 94 -7.27 3.50 3.33
N ASP A 95 -8.02 4.43 3.93
CA ASP A 95 -7.46 5.67 4.48
C ASP A 95 -6.56 5.42 5.71
N GLU A 96 -6.95 4.49 6.58
CA GLU A 96 -6.14 4.07 7.73
C GLU A 96 -4.84 3.41 7.28
N ALA A 97 -4.90 2.51 6.29
CA ALA A 97 -3.73 1.85 5.71
C ALA A 97 -2.74 2.88 5.13
N LEU A 98 -3.22 3.86 4.36
CA LEU A 98 -2.36 4.94 3.87
C LEU A 98 -1.84 5.84 5.00
N THR A 99 -2.61 6.04 6.07
CA THR A 99 -2.14 6.77 7.25
C THR A 99 -0.98 6.07 7.95
N ASN A 100 -1.06 4.75 8.08
CA ASN A 100 0.02 3.95 8.64
C ASN A 100 1.24 3.94 7.71
N LEU A 101 1.04 3.80 6.40
CA LEU A 101 2.14 3.85 5.43
C LEU A 101 2.89 5.19 5.45
N VAL A 102 2.18 6.31 5.60
CA VAL A 102 2.84 7.63 5.77
C VAL A 102 3.76 7.64 6.99
N ARG A 103 3.37 6.97 8.08
CA ARG A 103 4.20 6.86 9.28
C ARG A 103 5.42 5.99 9.04
N GLU A 104 5.25 4.84 8.38
CA GLU A 104 6.37 3.94 8.03
C GLU A 104 7.39 4.63 7.13
N VAL A 105 6.93 5.40 6.13
CA VAL A 105 7.83 6.18 5.26
C VAL A 105 8.57 7.25 6.07
N ALA A 106 7.86 7.97 6.95
CA ALA A 106 8.50 8.99 7.78
C ALA A 106 9.54 8.39 8.75
N ASP A 107 9.25 7.23 9.34
CA ASP A 107 10.17 6.48 10.20
C ASP A 107 11.41 6.02 9.43
N ASN A 108 11.22 5.45 8.23
CA ASN A 108 12.32 5.01 7.37
C ASN A 108 13.25 6.17 6.97
N LEU A 109 12.70 7.37 6.74
CA LEU A 109 13.49 8.56 6.44
C LEU A 109 14.27 9.09 7.65
N GLN A 110 13.83 8.83 8.87
CA GLN A 110 14.51 9.25 10.10
C GLN A 110 15.57 8.24 10.57
N ALA A 111 15.45 6.97 10.16
CA ALA A 111 16.35 5.89 10.53
C ALA A 111 17.69 5.88 9.74
N GLY A 112 17.81 6.67 8.67
CA GLY A 112 19.01 6.80 7.83
C GLY A 112 19.84 8.05 8.14
#